data_AF-A0A095XLV0-F1
#
_entry.id   AF-A0A095XLV0-F1
#
_cell.length_a   1.000
_cell.length_b   1.000
_cell.length_c   1.000
_cell.angle_alpha   90.00
_cell.angle_beta   90.00
_cell.angle_gamma   90.00
#
_symmetry.space_group_name_H-M   'P 1'
#
loop_
_entity.id
_entity.type
_entity.pdbx_description
1 polymer ?
#
loop_
_entity_poly.entity_id
_entity_poly.type
_entity_poly.pdbx_seq_one_letter_code
_entity_poly.pdbx_strand_id
1 'polypeptide(L)'
;MSDSPERISLAGRLRNNFLTGLVICAPLAITIWLTFTFIDWADSWVTPYIPKRYDPQYYFNITIPGTGLVIAVVLITIIGFLGKNLIGRSIVNFGESILHRMPLVRTIYRSVKQILETVLKEQSTSFKKCGLIEFPSPGMWALVFISGDAQGEIAAKLNADGEEMVAVFLPPTPVPTAGFLMFVPKSKLIMLDMTPEEGAKLLISGGLIAPDYKPARGVPTAVLPPPVTQG
;
A
#
# COMPACT_ATOMS: atom_id res chain seq x y z
N MET A 1 33.86 -50.57 -3.93
CA MET A 1 33.96 -49.11 -3.69
C MET A 1 32.74 -48.73 -2.88
N SER A 2 32.93 -48.54 -1.57
CA SER A 2 31.84 -48.32 -0.61
C SER A 2 31.59 -46.81 -0.44
N ASP A 3 30.46 -46.32 -0.94
CA ASP A 3 29.94 -45.01 -0.56
C ASP A 3 29.49 -45.03 0.91
N SER A 4 30.08 -44.15 1.72
CA SER A 4 29.62 -43.90 3.09
C SER A 4 28.69 -42.69 3.09
N PRO A 5 27.49 -42.76 3.69
CA PRO A 5 26.54 -41.65 3.70
C PRO A 5 27.10 -40.51 4.56
N GLU A 6 27.12 -39.29 4.01
CA GLU A 6 27.47 -38.06 4.74
C GLU A 6 26.61 -37.94 6.01
N ARG A 7 27.23 -38.14 7.17
CA ARG A 7 26.57 -37.92 8.46
C ARG A 7 26.37 -36.42 8.67
N ILE A 8 25.19 -35.91 8.34
CA ILE A 8 24.79 -34.53 8.69
C ILE A 8 25.04 -34.34 10.20
N SER A 9 25.99 -33.47 10.53
CA SER A 9 26.39 -33.17 11.91
C SER A 9 25.18 -32.73 12.74
N LEU A 10 25.10 -33.17 14.00
CA LEU A 10 24.06 -32.76 14.95
C LEU A 10 23.95 -31.23 15.07
N ALA A 11 25.08 -30.52 14.96
CA ALA A 11 25.12 -29.07 14.90
C ALA A 11 24.41 -28.49 13.66
N GLY A 12 24.51 -29.16 12.52
CA GLY A 12 23.81 -28.79 11.29
C GLY A 12 22.29 -28.96 11.42
N ARG A 13 21.84 -30.03 12.07
CA ARG A 13 20.40 -30.26 12.36
C ARG A 13 19.85 -29.23 13.35
N LEU A 14 20.59 -28.93 14.41
CA LEU A 14 20.18 -27.91 15.39
C LEU A 14 20.10 -26.52 14.75
N ARG A 15 21.10 -26.15 13.94
CA ARG A 15 21.11 -24.89 13.17
C ARG A 15 19.91 -24.81 12.23
N ASN A 16 19.64 -25.87 11.47
CA ASN A 16 18.52 -25.87 10.52
C ASN A 16 17.17 -25.74 11.22
N ASN A 17 16.99 -26.44 12.35
CA ASN A 17 15.76 -26.34 13.15
C ASN A 17 15.59 -24.95 13.78
N PHE A 18 16.67 -24.34 14.27
CA PHE A 18 16.64 -22.96 14.78
C PHE A 18 16.29 -21.95 13.69
N LEU A 19 16.92 -22.04 12.51
CA LEU A 19 16.63 -21.16 11.38
C LEU A 19 15.19 -21.31 10.90
N THR A 20 14.68 -22.55 10.78
CA THR A 20 13.28 -22.81 10.44
C THR A 20 12.33 -22.22 11.49
N GLY A 21 12.61 -22.42 12.78
CA GLY A 21 11.83 -21.83 13.86
C GLY A 21 11.86 -20.29 13.84
N LEU A 22 13.02 -19.70 13.55
CA LEU A 22 13.17 -18.25 13.39
C LEU A 22 12.34 -17.72 12.23
N VAL A 23 12.37 -18.36 11.06
CA VAL A 23 11.59 -17.94 9.88
C VAL A 23 10.09 -18.02 10.15
N ILE A 24 9.64 -19.01 10.91
CA ILE A 24 8.22 -19.16 11.29
C ILE A 24 7.80 -18.10 12.31
N CYS A 25 8.62 -17.85 13.34
CA CYS A 25 8.29 -16.94 14.44
C CYS A 25 8.57 -15.46 14.12
N ALA A 26 9.50 -15.16 13.20
CA ALA A 26 9.93 -13.80 12.90
C ALA A 26 8.78 -12.89 12.43
N PRO A 27 7.89 -13.31 11.50
CA PRO A 27 6.77 -12.47 11.10
C PRO A 27 5.87 -12.11 12.29
N LEU A 28 5.54 -13.09 13.14
CA LEU A 28 4.70 -12.86 14.32
C LEU A 28 5.37 -11.91 15.32
N ALA A 29 6.65 -12.14 15.61
CA ALA A 29 7.41 -11.29 16.53
C ALA A 29 7.52 -9.85 16.01
N ILE A 30 7.78 -9.67 14.70
CA ILE A 30 7.83 -8.35 14.06
C ILE A 30 6.46 -7.67 14.13
N THR A 31 5.36 -8.37 13.87
CA THR A 31 4.01 -7.81 13.98
C THR A 31 3.70 -7.36 15.41
N ILE A 32 3.99 -8.21 16.41
CA ILE A 32 3.77 -7.87 17.83
C ILE A 32 4.61 -6.65 18.21
N TRP A 33 5.90 -6.66 17.89
CA TRP A 33 6.82 -5.56 18.18
C TRP A 33 6.37 -4.25 17.52
N LEU A 34 6.00 -4.29 16.23
CA LEU A 34 5.53 -3.11 15.50
C LEU A 34 4.23 -2.56 16.08
N THR A 35 3.31 -3.45 16.48
CA THR A 35 2.02 -3.06 17.07
C THR A 35 2.23 -2.33 18.39
N PHE A 36 3.03 -2.88 19.31
CA PHE A 36 3.32 -2.21 20.58
C PHE A 36 4.10 -0.91 20.39
N THR A 37 5.08 -0.88 19.48
CA THR A 37 5.83 0.34 19.16
C THR A 37 4.92 1.46 18.66
N PHE A 38 3.95 1.14 17.79
CA PHE A 38 2.99 2.12 17.29
C PHE A 38 2.04 2.61 18.38
N ILE A 39 1.56 1.70 19.24
CA ILE A 39 0.72 2.04 20.39
C ILE A 39 1.46 2.98 21.35
N ASP A 40 2.67 2.64 21.75
CA ASP A 40 3.47 3.43 22.69
C ASP A 40 3.82 4.81 22.10
N TRP A 41 4.11 4.86 20.79
CA TRP A 41 4.28 6.11 20.08
C TRP A 41 3.01 6.97 20.15
N ALA A 42 1.84 6.42 19.80
CA ALA A 42 0.57 7.16 19.86
C ALA A 42 0.25 7.64 21.27
N ASP A 43 0.41 6.78 22.28
CA ASP A 43 0.21 7.12 23.68
C ASP A 43 1.19 8.22 24.13
N SER A 44 2.46 8.18 23.71
CA SER A 44 3.45 9.22 24.05
C SER A 44 3.07 10.61 23.53
N TRP A 45 2.35 10.70 22.41
CA TRP A 45 1.87 11.97 21.85
C TRP A 45 0.63 12.50 22.55
N VAL A 46 -0.20 11.64 23.13
CA VAL A 46 -1.56 12.02 23.58
C VAL A 46 -1.65 12.03 25.10
N THR A 47 -1.10 11.03 25.79
CA THR A 47 -1.09 10.92 27.26
C THR A 47 -0.58 12.18 27.97
N PRO A 48 0.46 12.90 27.51
CA PRO A 48 0.89 14.14 28.15
C PRO A 48 -0.16 15.27 28.15
N TYR A 49 -1.10 15.26 27.21
CA TYR A 49 -2.16 16.26 27.10
C TYR A 49 -3.45 15.84 27.80
N ILE A 50 -3.54 14.60 28.28
CA ILE A 50 -4.69 14.10 29.00
C ILE A 50 -4.60 14.54 30.47
N PRO A 51 -5.62 15.25 31.01
CA PRO A 51 -5.66 15.54 32.43
C PRO A 51 -5.67 14.24 33.24
N LYS A 52 -4.85 14.16 34.30
CA LYS A 52 -4.68 12.95 35.15
C LYS A 52 -5.97 12.28 35.64
N ARG A 53 -7.10 13.01 35.65
CA ARG A 53 -8.44 12.50 36.02
C ARG A 53 -9.07 11.59 34.97
N TYR A 54 -8.62 11.65 33.72
CA TYR A 54 -9.10 10.79 32.63
C TYR A 54 -8.09 9.70 32.27
N ASP A 55 -6.98 9.62 33.02
CA ASP A 55 -5.99 8.58 32.86
C ASP A 55 -6.42 7.34 33.66
N PRO A 56 -6.73 6.20 33.02
CA PRO A 56 -7.08 4.95 33.71
C PRO A 56 -5.95 4.48 34.64
N GLN A 57 -4.70 4.90 34.37
CA GLN A 57 -3.53 4.57 35.18
C GLN A 57 -3.60 5.20 36.58
N TYR A 58 -4.28 6.36 36.71
CA TYR A 58 -4.47 7.04 37.99
C TYR A 58 -5.40 6.25 38.95
N TYR A 59 -6.33 5.46 38.41
CA TYR A 59 -7.31 4.72 39.20
C TYR A 59 -6.93 3.25 39.43
N PHE A 60 -6.30 2.61 38.44
CA PHE A 60 -6.02 1.17 38.49
C PHE A 60 -4.56 0.81 38.74
N ASN A 61 -3.64 1.80 38.73
CA ASN A 61 -2.19 1.59 38.86
C ASN A 61 -1.63 0.53 37.88
N ILE A 62 -2.35 0.30 36.78
CA ILE A 62 -2.01 -0.60 35.68
C ILE A 62 -1.97 0.26 34.42
N THR A 63 -0.82 0.27 33.74
CA THR A 63 -0.68 0.87 32.42
C THR A 63 -1.45 0.04 31.42
N ILE A 64 -2.61 0.53 30.95
CA ILE A 64 -3.32 -0.07 29.83
C ILE A 64 -2.74 0.56 28.56
N PRO A 65 -1.88 -0.16 27.79
CA PRO A 65 -1.35 0.35 26.54
C PRO A 65 -2.48 0.57 25.53
N GLY A 66 -2.46 1.71 24.83
CA GLY A 66 -3.43 2.07 23.78
C GLY A 66 -4.55 3.00 24.23
N THR A 67 -4.52 3.48 25.47
CA THR A 67 -5.52 4.46 25.96
C THR A 67 -5.41 5.80 25.24
N GLY A 68 -4.19 6.29 25.04
CA GLY A 68 -3.92 7.50 24.25
C GLY A 68 -4.31 7.32 22.79
N LEU A 69 -4.01 6.16 22.18
CA LEU A 69 -4.45 5.82 20.82
C LEU A 69 -5.97 5.87 20.66
N VAL A 70 -6.73 5.25 21.57
CA VAL A 70 -8.20 5.28 21.53
C VAL A 70 -8.73 6.71 21.64
N ILE A 71 -8.18 7.50 22.56
CA ILE A 71 -8.56 8.91 22.72
C ILE A 71 -8.23 9.72 21.47
N ALA A 72 -7.07 9.49 20.85
CA ALA A 72 -6.69 10.13 19.59
C ALA A 72 -7.72 9.85 18.50
N VAL A 73 -8.09 8.57 18.32
CA VAL A 73 -9.07 8.15 17.32
C VAL A 73 -10.43 8.82 17.56
N VAL A 74 -10.90 8.85 18.82
CA VAL A 74 -12.15 9.53 19.19
C VAL A 74 -12.08 11.02 18.87
N LEU A 75 -11.02 11.71 19.28
CA LEU A 75 -10.86 13.15 19.02
C LEU A 75 -10.80 13.47 17.53
N ILE A 76 -10.01 12.73 16.75
CA ILE A 76 -9.91 12.89 15.30
C ILE A 76 -11.28 12.64 14.64
N THR A 77 -12.02 11.62 15.09
CA THR A 77 -13.36 11.31 14.57
C THR A 77 -14.35 12.44 14.87
N ILE A 78 -14.31 13.00 16.07
CA ILE A 78 -15.13 14.15 16.46
C ILE A 78 -14.80 15.35 15.56
N ILE A 79 -13.52 15.69 15.40
CA ILE A 79 -13.09 16.79 14.52
C ILE A 79 -13.59 16.57 13.08
N GLY A 80 -13.44 15.35 12.55
CA GLY A 80 -13.93 14.97 11.22
C GLY A 80 -15.45 15.08 11.10
N PHE A 81 -16.20 14.68 12.13
CA PHE A 81 -17.65 14.83 12.19
C PHE A 81 -18.07 16.31 12.22
N LEU A 82 -17.45 17.13 13.06
CA LEU A 82 -17.70 18.58 13.10
C LEU A 82 -17.42 19.23 11.74
N GLY A 83 -16.34 18.84 11.05
CA GLY A 83 -15.99 19.34 9.72
C GLY A 83 -17.06 19.08 8.63
N LYS A 84 -17.97 18.12 8.85
CA LYS A 84 -19.10 17.85 7.94
C LYS A 84 -20.27 18.82 8.17
N ASN A 85 -20.39 19.38 9.38
CA ASN A 85 -21.47 20.31 9.76
C ASN A 85 -21.08 21.77 9.49
N LEU A 86 -22.07 22.62 9.20
CA LEU A 86 -21.85 24.05 8.88
C LEU A 86 -21.04 24.77 9.96
N ILE A 87 -21.33 24.52 11.24
CA ILE A 87 -20.63 25.14 12.38
C ILE A 87 -19.17 24.71 12.44
N GLY A 88 -18.87 23.42 12.24
CA GLY A 88 -17.49 22.94 12.31
C GLY A 88 -16.66 23.39 11.11
N ARG A 89 -17.26 23.53 9.92
CA ARG A 89 -16.59 24.20 8.78
C ARG A 89 -16.17 25.63 9.13
N SER A 90 -17.03 26.40 9.79
CA SER A 90 -16.70 27.76 10.21
C SER A 90 -15.55 27.79 11.24
N ILE A 91 -15.52 26.86 12.19
CA ILE A 91 -14.42 26.75 13.18
C ILE A 91 -13.10 26.40 12.49
N VAL A 92 -13.10 25.41 11.59
CA VAL A 92 -11.91 25.01 10.83
C VAL A 92 -11.39 26.16 9.98
N ASN A 93 -12.28 26.83 9.23
CA ASN A 93 -11.91 27.99 8.41
C ASN A 93 -11.35 29.16 9.23
N PHE A 94 -11.87 29.38 10.44
CA PHE A 94 -11.34 30.37 11.36
C PHE A 94 -9.92 30.02 11.83
N GLY A 95 -9.68 28.77 12.21
CA GLY A 95 -8.34 28.27 12.54
C GLY A 95 -7.35 28.42 11.38
N GLU A 96 -7.78 28.08 10.16
CA GLU A 96 -6.98 28.27 8.94
C GLU A 96 -6.68 29.76 8.68
N SER A 97 -7.64 30.65 8.93
CA SER A 97 -7.42 32.10 8.81
C SER A 97 -6.33 32.61 9.75
N ILE A 98 -6.27 32.09 10.98
CA ILE A 98 -5.20 32.41 11.94
C ILE A 98 -3.85 31.92 11.41
N LEU A 99 -3.77 30.66 10.98
CA LEU A 99 -2.54 30.07 10.42
C LEU A 99 -2.07 30.83 9.17
N HIS A 100 -2.99 31.34 8.35
CA HIS A 100 -2.68 32.12 7.15
C HIS A 100 -2.06 33.49 7.42
N ARG A 101 -2.24 34.05 8.62
CA ARG A 101 -1.61 35.32 9.03
C ARG A 101 -0.13 35.16 9.38
N MET A 102 0.35 33.93 9.55
CA MET A 102 1.76 33.64 9.86
C MET A 102 2.54 33.35 8.57
N PRO A 103 3.51 34.20 8.16
CA PRO A 103 4.11 34.16 6.82
C PRO A 103 4.82 32.85 6.46
N LEU A 104 5.42 32.17 7.45
CA LEU A 104 6.12 30.89 7.26
C LEU A 104 5.17 29.68 7.41
N VAL A 105 4.34 29.69 8.45
CA VAL A 105 3.42 28.58 8.78
C VAL A 105 2.37 28.39 7.68
N ARG A 106 1.89 29.48 7.08
CA ARG A 106 0.87 29.42 6.01
C ARG A 106 1.34 28.62 4.80
N THR A 107 2.62 28.71 4.45
CA THR A 107 3.19 28.05 3.25
C THR A 107 3.27 26.55 3.50
N ILE A 108 3.86 26.16 4.64
CA ILE A 108 3.99 24.75 5.04
C ILE A 108 2.60 24.11 5.17
N TYR A 109 1.67 24.76 5.87
CA TYR A 109 0.32 24.23 6.07
C TYR A 109 -0.41 24.03 4.74
N ARG A 110 -0.33 25.00 3.81
CA ARG A 110 -0.97 24.87 2.48
C ARG A 110 -0.35 23.75 1.67
N SER A 111 0.98 23.63 1.63
CA SER A 111 1.66 22.57 0.89
C SER A 111 1.29 21.18 1.42
N VAL A 112 1.31 21.00 2.75
CA VAL A 112 0.93 19.73 3.37
C VAL A 112 -0.54 19.41 3.13
N LYS A 113 -1.44 20.39 3.34
CA LYS A 113 -2.88 20.22 3.10
C LYS A 113 -3.17 19.86 1.64
N GLN A 114 -2.51 20.54 0.69
CA GLN A 114 -2.67 20.25 -0.73
C GLN A 114 -2.22 18.82 -1.06
N ILE A 115 -1.07 18.37 -0.56
CA ILE A 115 -0.59 16.99 -0.78
C ILE A 115 -1.59 15.99 -0.20
N LEU A 116 -2.05 16.20 1.04
CA LEU A 116 -3.03 15.32 1.68
C LEU A 116 -4.37 15.30 0.95
N GLU A 117 -4.90 16.45 0.53
CA GLU A 117 -6.13 16.52 -0.26
C GLU A 117 -5.98 15.84 -1.61
N THR A 118 -4.85 16.02 -2.28
CA THR A 118 -4.55 15.33 -3.54
C THR A 118 -4.50 13.83 -3.32
N VAL A 119 -3.76 13.33 -2.34
CA VAL A 119 -3.66 11.88 -2.05
C VAL A 119 -5.02 11.29 -1.66
N LEU A 120 -5.83 12.00 -0.88
CA LEU A 120 -7.17 11.53 -0.48
C LEU A 120 -8.16 11.54 -1.65
N LYS A 121 -8.10 12.55 -2.53
CA LYS A 121 -8.89 12.59 -3.77
C LYS A 121 -8.40 11.53 -4.75
N GLU A 122 -7.08 11.37 -4.86
CA GLU A 122 -6.44 10.33 -5.65
C GLU A 122 -6.76 8.95 -5.10
N GLN A 123 -6.99 8.73 -3.80
CA GLN A 123 -7.42 7.41 -3.31
C GLN A 123 -8.77 6.96 -3.92
N SER A 124 -9.58 7.89 -4.45
CA SER A 124 -10.78 7.57 -5.24
C SER A 124 -10.52 7.33 -6.74
N THR A 125 -9.30 7.60 -7.22
CA THR A 125 -8.77 7.40 -8.59
C THR A 125 -7.48 6.55 -8.68
N SER A 126 -6.95 6.08 -7.55
CA SER A 126 -5.65 5.45 -7.40
C SER A 126 -5.72 4.07 -8.00
N PHE A 127 -4.92 3.84 -9.05
CA PHE A 127 -4.69 2.57 -9.72
C PHE A 127 -5.86 1.59 -9.67
N LYS A 128 -7.02 1.94 -10.26
CA LYS A 128 -8.24 1.13 -10.04
C LYS A 128 -8.13 -0.28 -10.59
N LYS A 129 -7.24 -0.50 -11.55
CA LYS A 129 -7.19 -1.70 -12.38
C LYS A 129 -5.76 -2.01 -12.81
N CYS A 130 -5.48 -3.29 -13.00
CA CYS A 130 -4.29 -3.78 -13.67
C CYS A 130 -4.53 -3.95 -15.17
N GLY A 131 -3.48 -3.87 -15.96
CA GLY A 131 -3.51 -4.20 -17.37
C GLY A 131 -2.19 -4.76 -17.87
N LEU A 132 -2.20 -5.26 -19.10
CA LEU A 132 -1.01 -5.62 -19.86
C LEU A 132 -0.86 -4.67 -21.04
N ILE A 133 0.39 -4.31 -21.31
CA ILE A 133 0.79 -3.59 -22.53
C ILE A 133 1.93 -4.34 -23.20
N GLU A 134 2.11 -4.12 -24.50
CA GLU A 134 3.30 -4.61 -25.18
C GLU A 134 4.51 -3.71 -24.86
N PHE A 135 5.53 -4.28 -24.22
CA PHE A 135 6.78 -3.60 -23.89
C PHE A 135 7.88 -4.62 -23.56
N PRO A 136 9.14 -4.44 -24.02
CA PRO A 136 9.63 -3.34 -24.87
C PRO A 136 9.40 -3.57 -26.37
N SER A 137 8.99 -4.77 -26.80
CA SER A 137 8.78 -5.13 -28.20
C SER A 137 7.47 -5.92 -28.40
N PRO A 138 6.95 -5.98 -29.64
CA PRO A 138 5.73 -6.74 -29.94
C PRO A 138 5.82 -8.20 -29.50
N GLY A 139 4.75 -8.71 -28.88
CA GLY A 139 4.71 -10.06 -28.30
C GLY A 139 5.32 -10.18 -26.89
N MET A 140 5.96 -9.13 -26.34
CA MET A 140 6.39 -9.08 -24.94
C MET A 140 5.41 -8.26 -24.12
N TRP A 141 4.86 -8.83 -23.05
CA TRP A 141 3.81 -8.19 -22.24
C TRP A 141 4.34 -7.77 -20.88
N ALA A 142 4.04 -6.52 -20.50
CA ALA A 142 4.38 -5.96 -19.20
C ALA A 142 3.11 -5.66 -18.40
N LEU A 143 3.12 -6.03 -17.12
CA LEU A 143 2.06 -5.68 -16.17
C LEU A 143 2.18 -4.20 -15.79
N VAL A 144 1.06 -3.48 -15.90
CA VAL A 144 0.98 -2.07 -15.55
C VAL A 144 -0.23 -1.80 -14.67
N PHE A 145 -0.13 -0.74 -13.86
CA PHE A 145 -1.22 -0.22 -13.06
C PHE A 145 -1.82 1.02 -13.74
N ILE A 146 -3.14 1.07 -13.87
CA ILE A 146 -3.83 2.08 -14.65
C ILE A 146 -4.21 3.27 -13.76
N SER A 147 -3.55 4.40 -13.95
CA SER A 147 -3.77 5.62 -13.16
C SER A 147 -5.03 6.37 -13.57
N GLY A 148 -5.44 6.27 -14.84
CA GLY A 148 -6.62 6.94 -15.39
C GLY A 148 -6.39 7.45 -16.81
N ASP A 149 -7.38 8.13 -17.37
CA ASP A 149 -7.26 8.75 -18.70
C ASP A 149 -6.22 9.88 -18.68
N ALA A 150 -5.54 10.10 -19.81
CA ALA A 150 -4.65 11.25 -19.96
C ALA A 150 -5.43 12.56 -19.77
N GLN A 151 -4.83 13.53 -19.07
CA GLN A 151 -5.44 14.86 -18.83
C GLN A 151 -4.48 16.00 -19.15
N GLY A 152 -5.00 17.22 -19.25
CA GLY A 152 -4.21 18.45 -19.43
C GLY A 152 -3.49 18.54 -20.77
N GLU A 153 -2.26 19.06 -20.75
CA GLU A 153 -1.43 19.25 -21.95
C GLU A 153 -1.14 17.92 -22.67
N ILE A 154 -0.97 16.84 -21.91
CA ILE A 154 -0.69 15.50 -22.46
C ILE A 154 -1.89 15.02 -23.27
N ALA A 155 -3.10 15.14 -22.72
CA ALA A 155 -4.32 14.84 -23.46
C ALA A 155 -4.47 15.74 -24.70
N ALA A 156 -4.22 17.04 -24.56
CA ALA A 156 -4.35 17.98 -25.68
C ALA A 156 -3.40 17.66 -26.85
N LYS A 157 -2.20 17.15 -26.55
CA LYS A 157 -1.19 16.81 -27.57
C LYS A 157 -1.33 15.40 -28.12
N LEU A 158 -1.68 14.42 -27.28
CA LEU A 158 -1.71 13.00 -27.67
C LEU A 158 -3.10 12.51 -28.09
N ASN A 159 -4.17 13.11 -27.59
CA ASN A 159 -5.54 12.77 -28.02
C ASN A 159 -5.98 13.55 -29.27
N ALA A 160 -5.11 14.41 -29.83
CA ALA A 160 -5.42 15.27 -30.97
C ALA A 160 -5.85 14.47 -32.22
N ASP A 161 -5.35 13.23 -32.35
CA ASP A 161 -5.65 12.32 -33.46
C ASP A 161 -6.87 11.40 -33.18
N GLY A 162 -7.60 11.62 -32.08
CA GLY A 162 -8.78 10.85 -31.70
C GLY A 162 -8.49 9.52 -30.99
N GLU A 163 -7.23 9.21 -30.70
CA GLU A 163 -6.86 8.08 -29.85
C GLU A 163 -6.99 8.44 -28.37
N GLU A 164 -7.83 7.72 -27.62
CA GLU A 164 -7.90 7.86 -26.16
C GLU A 164 -6.62 7.31 -25.52
N MET A 165 -5.82 8.19 -24.94
CA MET A 165 -4.61 7.80 -24.22
C MET A 165 -4.89 7.58 -22.73
N VAL A 166 -4.26 6.55 -22.16
CA VAL A 166 -4.38 6.18 -20.75
C VAL A 166 -3.02 6.29 -20.08
N ALA A 167 -2.98 6.92 -18.91
CA ALA A 167 -1.81 6.95 -18.06
C ALA A 167 -1.67 5.61 -17.32
N VAL A 168 -0.53 4.95 -17.52
CA VAL A 168 -0.19 3.67 -16.89
C VAL A 168 1.16 3.77 -16.20
N PHE A 169 1.29 3.10 -15.06
CA PHE A 169 2.53 2.99 -14.31
C PHE A 169 3.12 1.59 -14.52
N LEU A 170 4.34 1.53 -15.04
CA LEU A 170 5.13 0.31 -15.18
C LEU A 170 6.19 0.25 -14.06
N PRO A 171 5.96 -0.56 -13.02
CA PRO A 171 6.94 -0.76 -11.96
C PRO A 171 8.05 -1.74 -12.38
N PRO A 172 9.26 -1.65 -11.80
CA PRO A 172 10.26 -2.70 -11.86
C PRO A 172 9.92 -3.81 -10.86
N THR A 173 10.41 -5.01 -11.16
CA THR A 173 10.36 -6.19 -10.30
C THR A 173 11.69 -6.36 -9.57
N PRO A 174 11.72 -6.73 -8.27
CA PRO A 174 10.59 -7.04 -7.38
C PRO A 174 10.12 -5.85 -6.51
N VAL A 175 10.73 -4.67 -6.64
CA VAL A 175 10.45 -3.52 -5.75
C VAL A 175 9.65 -2.45 -6.52
N PRO A 176 8.31 -2.41 -6.41
CA PRO A 176 7.46 -1.53 -7.22
C PRO A 176 7.42 -0.07 -6.73
N THR A 177 8.43 0.39 -5.99
CA THR A 177 8.45 1.73 -5.37
C THR A 177 8.79 2.85 -6.34
N ALA A 178 9.37 2.51 -7.49
CA ALA A 178 9.67 3.42 -8.59
C ALA A 178 9.11 2.83 -9.89
N GLY A 179 9.18 3.53 -11.01
CA GLY A 179 8.71 3.00 -12.29
C GLY A 179 8.59 4.08 -13.35
N PHE A 180 8.10 3.67 -14.51
CA PHE A 180 7.86 4.57 -15.63
C PHE A 180 6.39 4.95 -15.66
N LEU A 181 6.11 6.26 -15.68
CA LEU A 181 4.82 6.77 -16.14
C LEU A 181 4.82 6.72 -17.66
N MET A 182 3.87 6.00 -18.24
CA MET A 182 3.71 5.89 -19.69
C MET A 182 2.29 6.26 -20.08
N PHE A 183 2.15 6.78 -21.29
CA PHE A 183 0.86 7.04 -21.92
C PHE A 183 0.72 6.08 -23.09
N VAL A 184 -0.30 5.23 -23.04
CA VAL A 184 -0.55 4.19 -24.04
C VAL A 184 -1.93 4.36 -24.66
N PRO A 185 -2.12 4.06 -25.95
CA PRO A 185 -3.45 4.01 -26.54
C PRO A 185 -4.31 2.99 -25.80
N LYS A 186 -5.53 3.38 -25.42
CA LYS A 186 -6.48 2.50 -24.73
C LYS A 186 -6.79 1.22 -25.50
N SER A 187 -6.73 1.28 -26.83
CA SER A 187 -6.90 0.14 -27.73
C SER A 187 -5.81 -0.93 -27.61
N LYS A 188 -4.62 -0.56 -27.10
CA LYS A 188 -3.47 -1.47 -26.92
C LYS A 188 -3.33 -1.98 -25.48
N LEU A 189 -4.29 -1.66 -24.62
CA LEU A 189 -4.30 -2.04 -23.21
C LEU A 189 -5.21 -3.25 -23.02
N ILE A 190 -4.66 -4.37 -22.54
CA ILE A 190 -5.45 -5.53 -22.14
C ILE A 190 -5.79 -5.38 -20.66
N MET A 191 -7.07 -5.14 -20.36
CA MET A 191 -7.55 -5.02 -18.98
C MET A 191 -7.52 -6.39 -18.29
N LEU A 192 -7.01 -6.43 -17.06
CA LEU A 192 -7.03 -7.64 -16.24
C LEU A 192 -8.13 -7.55 -15.18
N ASP A 193 -8.65 -8.71 -14.80
CA ASP A 193 -9.69 -8.85 -13.77
C ASP A 193 -9.11 -8.79 -12.33
N MET A 194 -7.79 -8.93 -12.18
CA MET A 194 -7.12 -8.92 -10.88
C MET A 194 -7.12 -7.54 -10.24
N THR A 195 -7.12 -7.53 -8.92
CA THR A 195 -6.95 -6.31 -8.12
C THR A 195 -5.51 -5.78 -8.20
N PRO A 196 -5.29 -4.47 -7.98
CA PRO A 196 -3.95 -3.89 -7.88
C PRO A 196 -3.07 -4.58 -6.85
N GLU A 197 -3.64 -5.02 -5.73
CA GLU A 197 -2.94 -5.73 -4.67
C GLU A 197 -2.44 -7.11 -5.14
N GLU A 198 -3.25 -7.83 -5.91
CA GLU A 198 -2.87 -9.10 -6.52
C GLU A 198 -1.78 -8.91 -7.58
N GLY A 199 -1.90 -7.87 -8.42
CA GLY A 199 -0.86 -7.51 -9.38
C GLY A 199 0.46 -7.14 -8.70
N ALA A 200 0.42 -6.43 -7.57
CA ALA A 200 1.61 -6.09 -6.79
C ALA A 200 2.27 -7.34 -6.20
N LYS A 201 1.49 -8.29 -5.67
CA LYS A 201 2.03 -9.59 -5.20
C LYS A 201 2.70 -10.37 -6.33
N LEU A 202 2.10 -10.40 -7.51
CA LEU A 202 2.66 -11.04 -8.68
C LEU A 202 4.01 -10.42 -9.07
N LEU A 203 4.10 -9.09 -9.10
CA LEU A 203 5.35 -8.37 -9.36
C LEU A 203 6.42 -8.64 -8.30
N ILE A 204 6.09 -8.48 -7.02
CA ILE A 204 7.06 -8.64 -5.92
C ILE A 204 7.61 -10.08 -5.87
N SER A 205 6.76 -11.07 -6.18
CA SER A 205 7.17 -12.47 -6.25
C SER A 205 7.94 -12.84 -7.53
N GLY A 206 8.13 -11.90 -8.47
CA GLY A 206 8.79 -12.17 -9.75
C GLY A 206 7.98 -13.09 -10.68
N GLY A 207 6.66 -13.11 -10.54
CA GLY A 207 5.78 -13.98 -11.31
C GLY A 207 5.44 -15.33 -10.64
N LEU A 208 5.97 -15.60 -9.45
CA LEU A 208 5.79 -16.89 -8.77
C LEU A 208 4.42 -17.04 -8.08
N ILE A 209 3.78 -15.93 -7.71
CA ILE A 209 2.50 -15.91 -7.00
C ILE A 209 1.48 -15.20 -7.88
N ALA A 210 0.76 -15.98 -8.69
CA ALA A 210 -0.37 -15.49 -9.48
C ALA A 210 -1.69 -15.61 -8.71
N PRO A 211 -2.63 -14.66 -8.86
CA PRO A 211 -3.97 -14.80 -8.29
C PRO A 211 -4.73 -15.95 -8.95
N ASP A 212 -5.60 -16.60 -8.19
CA ASP A 212 -6.49 -17.63 -8.72
C ASP A 212 -7.43 -17.02 -9.77
N TYR A 213 -7.35 -17.50 -11.01
CA TYR A 213 -8.21 -17.04 -12.10
C TYR A 213 -9.09 -18.17 -12.61
N LYS A 214 -10.41 -17.94 -12.64
CA LYS A 214 -11.37 -18.85 -13.29
C LYS A 214 -11.77 -18.24 -14.63
N PRO A 215 -11.25 -18.75 -15.75
CA PRO A 215 -11.59 -18.21 -17.06
C PRO A 215 -13.07 -18.39 -17.35
N ALA A 216 -13.63 -17.45 -18.13
CA ALA A 216 -14.98 -17.58 -18.64
C ALA A 216 -15.13 -18.90 -19.44
N ARG A 217 -16.30 -19.53 -19.30
CA ARG A 217 -16.58 -20.84 -19.88
C ARG A 217 -16.37 -20.78 -21.41
N GLY A 218 -15.40 -21.55 -21.92
CA GLY A 218 -15.08 -21.61 -23.36
C GLY A 218 -13.75 -20.96 -23.77
N VAL A 219 -13.00 -20.33 -22.85
CA VAL A 219 -11.64 -19.85 -23.14
C VAL A 219 -10.65 -21.02 -23.01
N PRO A 220 -9.85 -21.34 -24.05
CA PRO A 220 -8.82 -22.36 -23.97
C PRO A 220 -7.80 -21.95 -22.91
N THR A 221 -7.78 -22.65 -21.77
CA THR A 221 -6.70 -22.52 -20.80
C THR A 221 -5.70 -23.61 -21.17
N ALA A 222 -4.51 -23.23 -21.63
CA ALA A 222 -3.42 -24.19 -21.74
C ALA A 222 -3.06 -24.59 -20.30
N VAL A 223 -3.56 -25.74 -19.85
CA VAL A 223 -3.19 -26.34 -18.58
C VAL A 223 -1.72 -26.74 -18.73
N LEU A 224 -0.82 -25.99 -18.09
CA LEU A 224 0.56 -26.46 -17.92
C LEU A 224 0.48 -27.81 -17.18
N PRO A 225 1.09 -28.88 -17.72
CA PRO A 225 1.13 -30.15 -17.02
C PRO A 225 1.79 -29.94 -15.65
N PRO A 226 1.33 -30.64 -14.59
CA PRO A 226 1.91 -30.50 -13.26
C PRO A 226 3.42 -30.78 -13.32
N PRO A 227 4.22 -30.08 -12.49
CA PRO A 227 5.67 -30.24 -12.49
C PRO A 227 6.00 -31.71 -12.22
N VAL A 228 6.78 -32.32 -13.12
CA VAL A 228 7.24 -33.70 -12.99
C VAL A 228 8.08 -33.76 -11.71
N THR A 229 7.57 -34.44 -10.69
CA THR A 229 8.36 -34.84 -9.52
C THR A 229 9.50 -35.71 -10.02
N GLN A 230 10.72 -35.15 -10.07
CA GLN A 230 11.93 -35.95 -10.25
C GLN A 230 12.09 -36.79 -8.98
N GLY A 231 12.03 -38.11 -9.15
CA GLY A 231 12.32 -39.10 -8.11
C GLY A 231 13.81 -39.33 -7.92
#